data_AF-A0A2C6C9A0-F1
#
_entry.id   AF-A0A2C6C9A0-F1
#
_cell.length_a   1.000
_cell.length_b   1.000
_cell.length_c   1.000
_cell.angle_alpha   90.00
_cell.angle_beta   90.00
_cell.angle_gamma   90.00
#
_symmetry.space_group_name_H-M   'P 1'
#
loop_
_entity.id
_entity.type
_entity.pdbx_description
1 polymer ?
#
loop_
_entity_poly.entity_id
_entity_poly.type
_entity_poly.pdbx_seq_one_letter_code
_entity_poly.pdbx_strand_id
1 'polypeptide(L)'
;MNNQCYFMHFYMYELENFLNSKKDDLLKISFQSDEANTDRPLKEFLKFLIENEFNMLPKNSILNNIYINERLYSIEPYFNYKIKRVLLPEELTDELKQILKETKTSIYTNPDICLEIEVNNQIFYETIELKSTKNDSIPGSSIQQIIPTEWVIFIKHTLGNIEIVTGQYINSINSKIQFPDRSPRPQVSFKELNTWNNIHRNIENNNLVYDIDNTFQEKLALIYDWQSVLSQRWINVLFKDKVVKKNEPWFNNNIRKFILDFLKIYDNLNEQEKIKFKCKICLMIKRETD
;
A
#
# COMPACT_ATOMS: atom_id res chain seq x y z
N MET A 1 -17.81 -7.53 1.01
CA MET A 1 -16.57 -8.19 1.45
C MET A 1 -16.85 -9.66 1.65
N ASN A 2 -16.00 -10.53 1.11
CA ASN A 2 -16.11 -11.98 1.25
C ASN A 2 -15.65 -12.41 2.66
N ASN A 3 -16.08 -13.56 3.17
CA ASN A 3 -15.64 -14.08 4.48
C ASN A 3 -14.11 -14.18 4.59
N GLN A 4 -13.43 -14.45 3.47
CA GLN A 4 -11.97 -14.51 3.35
C GLN A 4 -11.29 -13.20 3.76
N CYS A 5 -11.90 -12.04 3.46
CA CYS A 5 -11.34 -10.74 3.82
C CYS A 5 -11.23 -10.58 5.34
N TYR A 6 -12.25 -11.03 6.09
CA TYR A 6 -12.28 -10.90 7.55
C TYR A 6 -11.31 -11.86 8.23
N PHE A 7 -11.09 -13.07 7.68
CA PHE A 7 -10.00 -13.94 8.14
C PHE A 7 -8.67 -13.19 8.13
N MET A 8 -8.34 -12.53 7.01
CA MET A 8 -7.07 -11.81 6.89
C MET A 8 -6.94 -10.65 7.88
N HIS A 9 -8.03 -9.96 8.24
CA HIS A 9 -7.96 -8.93 9.28
C HIS A 9 -7.56 -9.49 10.65
N PHE A 10 -8.18 -10.59 11.08
CA PHE A 10 -7.77 -11.27 12.32
C PHE A 10 -6.35 -11.81 12.20
N TYR A 11 -6.06 -12.50 11.10
CA TYR A 11 -4.79 -13.18 10.89
C TYR A 11 -3.62 -12.22 10.89
N MET A 12 -3.73 -11.09 10.18
CA MET A 12 -2.64 -10.12 10.08
C MET A 12 -2.41 -9.35 11.39
N TYR A 13 -3.44 -9.14 12.20
CA TYR A 13 -3.30 -8.59 13.54
C TYR A 13 -2.57 -9.56 14.47
N GLU A 14 -3.00 -10.82 14.51
CA GLU A 14 -2.36 -11.82 15.36
C GLU A 14 -0.93 -12.15 14.88
N LEU A 15 -0.70 -12.17 13.56
CA LEU A 15 0.63 -12.30 12.96
C LEU A 15 1.53 -11.14 13.37
N GLU A 16 1.03 -9.90 13.41
CA GLU A 16 1.82 -8.75 13.89
C GLU A 16 2.30 -8.97 15.33
N ASN A 17 1.40 -9.40 16.23
CA ASN A 17 1.75 -9.67 17.63
C ASN A 17 2.76 -10.81 17.73
N PHE A 18 2.54 -11.89 16.99
CA PHE A 18 3.45 -13.03 16.93
C PHE A 18 4.84 -12.61 16.44
N LEU A 19 4.93 -11.89 15.32
CA LEU A 19 6.21 -11.42 14.77
C LEU A 19 6.92 -10.45 15.74
N ASN A 20 6.18 -9.57 16.41
CA ASN A 20 6.74 -8.69 17.45
C ASN A 20 7.28 -9.47 18.66
N SER A 21 6.80 -10.69 18.92
CA SER A 21 7.38 -11.60 19.93
C SER A 21 8.68 -12.30 19.45
N LYS A 22 8.98 -12.26 18.15
CA LYS A 22 10.14 -12.91 17.50
C LYS A 22 11.23 -11.93 17.06
N LYS A 23 11.24 -10.71 17.61
CA LYS A 23 12.19 -9.63 17.25
C LYS A 23 13.65 -10.05 17.32
N ASP A 24 14.02 -10.80 18.36
CA ASP A 24 15.41 -11.25 18.56
C ASP A 24 15.89 -12.20 17.46
N ASP A 25 14.99 -13.01 16.90
CA ASP A 25 15.31 -13.89 15.78
C ASP A 25 15.36 -13.12 14.47
N LEU A 26 14.42 -12.19 14.27
CA LEU A 26 14.42 -11.29 13.11
C LEU A 26 15.68 -10.41 13.05
N LEU A 27 16.22 -9.99 14.20
CA LEU A 27 17.44 -9.18 14.32
C LEU A 27 18.70 -9.90 13.79
N LYS A 28 18.67 -11.23 13.75
CA LYS A 28 19.80 -12.06 13.27
C LYS A 28 19.81 -12.19 11.74
N ILE A 29 18.72 -11.82 11.07
CA ILE A 29 18.58 -11.98 9.62
C ILE A 29 19.35 -10.88 8.91
N SER A 30 20.10 -11.25 7.88
CA SER A 30 20.82 -10.28 7.05
C SER A 30 19.84 -9.34 6.34
N PHE A 31 20.03 -8.04 6.58
CA PHE A 31 19.19 -6.98 6.03
C PHE A 31 19.91 -6.29 4.86
N GLN A 32 19.29 -6.28 3.67
CA GLN A 32 19.83 -5.69 2.43
C GLN A 32 21.23 -6.21 2.04
N SER A 33 21.35 -7.51 1.72
CA SER A 33 22.65 -8.08 1.36
C SER A 33 23.15 -7.66 -0.03
N ASP A 34 22.27 -7.41 -1.02
CA ASP A 34 22.72 -7.23 -2.41
C ASP A 34 21.98 -6.15 -3.22
N GLU A 35 20.65 -6.01 -3.09
CA GLU A 35 19.87 -4.92 -3.71
C GLU A 35 18.75 -4.44 -2.77
N ALA A 36 18.32 -3.19 -2.91
CA ALA A 36 17.29 -2.57 -2.08
C ALA A 36 15.90 -3.26 -2.12
N ASN A 37 15.73 -4.31 -2.94
CA ASN A 37 14.47 -5.03 -3.16
C ASN A 37 14.57 -6.57 -2.97
N THR A 38 15.74 -7.11 -2.63
CA THR A 38 15.93 -8.56 -2.48
C THR A 38 16.05 -8.93 -1.00
N ASP A 39 14.95 -8.74 -0.27
CA ASP A 39 14.78 -9.23 1.11
C ASP A 39 14.56 -10.76 1.15
N ARG A 40 15.30 -11.51 0.33
CA ARG A 40 15.13 -12.96 0.20
C ARG A 40 15.31 -13.71 1.53
N PRO A 41 16.35 -13.46 2.35
CA PRO A 41 16.48 -14.12 3.66
C PRO A 41 15.28 -13.84 4.58
N LEU A 42 14.73 -12.63 4.51
CA LEU A 42 13.57 -12.24 5.31
C LEU A 42 12.29 -12.92 4.79
N LYS A 43 12.11 -13.03 3.47
CA LYS A 43 11.00 -13.77 2.85
C LYS A 43 11.03 -15.25 3.24
N GLU A 44 12.19 -15.89 3.13
CA GLU A 44 12.41 -17.29 3.50
C GLU A 44 12.15 -17.53 5.00
N PHE A 45 12.57 -16.59 5.86
CA PHE A 45 12.28 -16.65 7.29
C PHE A 45 10.79 -16.50 7.60
N LEU A 46 10.11 -15.53 6.99
CA LEU A 46 8.66 -15.33 7.17
C LEU A 46 7.86 -16.55 6.67
N LYS A 47 8.25 -17.11 5.52
CA LYS A 47 7.71 -18.39 5.02
C LYS A 47 7.82 -19.48 6.08
N PHE A 48 9.03 -19.70 6.61
CA PHE A 48 9.26 -20.72 7.64
C PHE A 48 8.38 -20.52 8.87
N LEU A 49 8.35 -19.30 9.43
CA LEU A 49 7.55 -19.00 10.61
C LEU A 49 6.06 -19.21 10.37
N ILE A 50 5.54 -18.71 9.26
CA ILE A 50 4.11 -18.82 8.96
C ILE A 50 3.73 -20.29 8.74
N GLU A 51 4.50 -21.07 7.97
CA GLU A 51 4.16 -22.46 7.68
C GLU A 51 4.24 -23.37 8.93
N ASN A 52 5.24 -23.15 9.78
CA ASN A 52 5.58 -24.07 10.87
C ASN A 52 5.10 -23.62 12.26
N GLU A 53 4.99 -22.31 12.50
CA GLU A 53 4.69 -21.77 13.83
C GLU A 53 3.38 -20.97 13.87
N PHE A 54 2.92 -20.40 12.75
CA PHE A 54 1.78 -19.49 12.73
C PHE A 54 0.85 -19.69 11.52
N ASN A 55 0.53 -20.94 11.19
CA ASN A 55 -0.27 -21.29 10.01
C ASN A 55 -1.79 -21.19 10.22
N MET A 56 -2.25 -20.88 11.43
CA MET A 56 -3.66 -20.79 11.80
C MET A 56 -3.86 -19.70 12.84
N LEU A 57 -5.10 -19.22 12.99
CA LEU A 57 -5.46 -18.34 14.10
C LEU A 57 -5.29 -19.06 15.45
N PRO A 58 -4.69 -18.39 16.46
CA PRO A 58 -4.54 -18.98 17.79
C PRO A 58 -5.91 -19.16 18.45
N LYS A 59 -6.20 -20.38 18.95
CA LYS A 59 -7.46 -20.69 19.65
C LYS A 59 -7.64 -19.89 20.95
N ASN A 60 -6.54 -19.44 21.52
CA ASN A 60 -6.49 -18.60 22.72
C ASN A 60 -6.30 -17.11 22.37
N SER A 61 -6.72 -16.69 21.17
CA SER A 61 -6.75 -15.27 20.80
C SER A 61 -7.49 -14.46 21.86
N ILE A 62 -6.97 -13.27 22.15
CA ILE A 62 -7.67 -12.30 22.99
C ILE A 62 -8.88 -11.69 22.26
N LEU A 63 -8.98 -11.86 20.95
CA LEU A 63 -10.03 -11.31 20.11
C LEU A 63 -11.21 -12.26 20.06
N ASN A 64 -12.41 -11.70 20.25
CA ASN A 64 -13.67 -12.39 20.05
C ASN A 64 -14.34 -11.99 18.73
N ASN A 65 -14.23 -10.72 18.35
CA ASN A 65 -14.89 -10.17 17.17
C ASN A 65 -14.03 -9.12 16.48
N ILE A 66 -14.43 -8.76 15.27
CA ILE A 66 -13.98 -7.59 14.53
C ILE A 66 -15.18 -6.67 14.26
N TYR A 67 -15.04 -5.38 14.56
CA TYR A 67 -15.98 -4.34 14.17
C TYR A 67 -15.39 -3.54 13.02
N ILE A 68 -16.00 -3.61 11.85
CA ILE A 68 -15.52 -2.94 10.63
C ILE A 68 -16.71 -2.58 9.74
N ASN A 69 -16.67 -1.39 9.13
CA ASN A 69 -17.77 -0.88 8.28
C ASN A 69 -19.14 -0.96 8.98
N GLU A 70 -19.18 -0.52 10.24
CA GLU A 70 -20.37 -0.50 11.09
C GLU A 70 -20.99 -1.89 11.37
N ARG A 71 -20.23 -2.96 11.17
CA ARG A 71 -20.69 -4.35 11.35
C ARG A 71 -19.74 -5.14 12.24
N LEU A 72 -20.32 -6.00 13.06
CA LEU A 72 -19.60 -6.90 13.96
C LEU A 72 -19.55 -8.32 13.38
N TYR A 73 -18.38 -8.94 13.40
CA TYR A 73 -18.15 -10.30 12.94
C TYR A 73 -17.39 -11.12 13.99
N SER A 74 -17.88 -12.32 14.31
CA SER A 74 -17.21 -13.23 15.25
C SER A 74 -15.94 -13.83 14.65
N ILE A 75 -14.93 -14.06 15.48
CA ILE A 75 -13.70 -14.77 15.09
C ILE A 75 -13.93 -16.28 14.85
N GLU A 76 -14.95 -16.86 15.51
CA GLU A 76 -15.16 -18.31 15.57
C GLU A 76 -15.18 -19.03 14.20
N PRO A 77 -15.86 -18.50 13.16
CA PRO A 77 -15.89 -19.14 11.84
C PRO A 77 -14.53 -19.21 11.15
N TYR A 78 -13.53 -18.49 11.66
CA TYR A 78 -12.21 -18.38 11.05
C TYR A 78 -11.16 -19.32 11.65
N PHE A 79 -11.48 -20.03 12.73
CA PHE A 79 -10.56 -21.00 13.36
C PHE A 79 -10.29 -22.25 12.51
N ASN A 80 -11.12 -22.54 11.50
CA ASN A 80 -10.91 -23.65 10.57
C ASN A 80 -10.07 -23.27 9.35
N TYR A 81 -9.69 -22.00 9.20
CA TYR A 81 -8.81 -21.55 8.11
C TYR A 81 -7.38 -21.96 8.43
N LYS A 82 -6.69 -22.48 7.42
CA LYS A 82 -5.30 -22.93 7.55
C LYS A 82 -4.47 -22.48 6.36
N ILE A 83 -3.34 -21.84 6.64
CA ILE A 83 -2.31 -21.60 5.64
C ILE A 83 -1.60 -22.92 5.38
N LYS A 84 -1.80 -23.45 4.18
CA LYS A 84 -1.24 -24.73 3.76
C LYS A 84 0.19 -24.55 3.26
N ARG A 85 0.43 -23.47 2.51
CA ARG A 85 1.73 -23.11 1.95
C ARG A 85 1.89 -21.60 1.92
N VAL A 86 3.12 -21.15 2.00
CA VAL A 86 3.54 -19.77 1.77
C VAL A 86 4.47 -19.78 0.57
N LEU A 87 4.03 -19.21 -0.54
CA LEU A 87 4.74 -19.25 -1.82
C LEU A 87 5.50 -17.95 -2.03
N LEU A 88 6.80 -18.06 -2.29
CA LEU A 88 7.67 -16.95 -2.69
C LEU A 88 7.60 -16.72 -4.21
N PRO A 89 8.07 -15.57 -4.74
CA PRO A 89 7.98 -15.24 -6.16
C PRO A 89 8.49 -16.33 -7.10
N GLU A 90 9.56 -17.02 -6.70
CA GLU A 90 10.23 -18.07 -7.47
C GLU A 90 9.45 -19.40 -7.47
N GLU A 91 8.52 -19.57 -6.52
CA GLU A 91 7.72 -20.79 -6.33
C GLU A 91 6.35 -20.70 -7.03
N LEU A 92 6.01 -19.54 -7.60
CA LEU A 92 4.75 -19.35 -8.31
C LEU A 92 4.80 -20.04 -9.69
N THR A 93 3.94 -21.04 -9.88
CA THR A 93 3.71 -21.68 -11.18
C THR A 93 3.01 -20.74 -12.14
N ASP A 94 3.15 -20.95 -13.45
CA ASP A 94 2.52 -20.07 -14.44
C ASP A 94 0.99 -20.12 -14.39
N GLU A 95 0.42 -21.27 -14.04
CA GLU A 95 -1.02 -21.40 -13.76
C GLU A 95 -1.46 -20.51 -12.59
N LEU A 96 -0.72 -20.52 -11.48
CA LEU A 96 -1.03 -19.69 -10.33
C LEU A 96 -0.86 -18.20 -10.64
N LYS A 97 0.19 -17.82 -11.39
CA LYS A 97 0.38 -16.44 -11.85
C LYS A 97 -0.83 -15.97 -12.67
N GLN A 98 -1.38 -16.84 -13.51
CA GLN A 98 -2.57 -16.52 -14.31
C GLN A 98 -3.81 -16.32 -13.42
N ILE A 99 -4.03 -17.18 -12.42
CA ILE A 99 -5.12 -17.02 -11.43
C ILE A 99 -4.97 -15.69 -10.68
N LEU A 100 -3.77 -15.36 -10.22
CA LEU A 100 -3.49 -14.10 -9.51
C LEU A 100 -3.67 -12.89 -10.43
N LYS A 101 -3.35 -13.01 -11.72
CA LYS A 101 -3.53 -11.93 -12.70
C LYS A 101 -5.01 -11.67 -12.98
N GLU A 102 -5.85 -12.69 -13.03
CA GLU A 102 -7.29 -12.57 -13.31
C GLU A 102 -8.08 -11.99 -12.12
N THR A 103 -7.54 -12.11 -10.91
CA THR A 103 -8.16 -11.58 -9.69
C THR A 103 -7.78 -10.13 -9.39
N LYS A 104 -6.78 -9.58 -10.10
CA LYS A 104 -6.21 -8.25 -9.84
C LYS A 104 -6.59 -7.26 -10.95
N THR A 105 -6.94 -6.03 -10.56
CA THR A 105 -7.22 -4.93 -11.52
C THR A 105 -5.96 -4.15 -11.90
N SER A 106 -4.87 -4.31 -11.16
CA SER A 106 -3.58 -3.64 -11.40
C SER A 106 -2.68 -4.45 -12.34
N ILE A 107 -1.63 -3.82 -12.86
CA ILE A 107 -0.60 -4.52 -13.63
C ILE A 107 0.03 -5.59 -12.75
N TYR A 108 -0.07 -6.84 -13.23
CA TYR A 108 0.44 -7.99 -12.50
C TYR A 108 1.95 -7.89 -12.27
N THR A 109 2.32 -8.12 -11.02
CA THR A 109 3.69 -8.38 -10.57
C THR A 109 3.65 -9.57 -9.63
N ASN A 110 4.75 -10.32 -9.56
CA ASN A 110 4.84 -11.40 -8.60
C ASN A 110 4.80 -10.80 -7.18
N PRO A 111 3.88 -11.24 -6.31
CA PRO A 111 3.83 -10.78 -4.93
C PRO A 111 5.07 -11.24 -4.15
N ASP A 112 5.45 -10.49 -3.13
CA ASP A 112 6.56 -10.88 -2.25
C ASP A 112 6.27 -12.18 -1.49
N ILE A 113 5.02 -12.36 -1.06
CA ILE A 113 4.51 -13.54 -0.38
C ILE A 113 3.09 -13.83 -0.89
N CYS A 114 2.78 -15.09 -1.17
CA CYS A 114 1.43 -15.56 -1.49
C CYS A 114 1.03 -16.67 -0.53
N LEU A 115 -0.05 -16.45 0.23
CA LEU A 115 -0.60 -17.45 1.13
C LEU A 115 -1.56 -18.36 0.36
N GLU A 116 -1.33 -19.66 0.41
CA GLU A 116 -2.32 -20.66 0.02
C GLU A 116 -3.15 -21.04 1.24
N ILE A 117 -4.41 -20.62 1.29
CA ILE A 117 -5.28 -20.79 2.44
C ILE A 117 -6.37 -21.81 2.14
N GLU A 118 -6.46 -22.83 2.98
CA GLU A 118 -7.43 -23.92 2.93
C GLU A 118 -8.57 -23.68 3.94
N VAL A 119 -9.81 -23.80 3.46
CA VAL A 119 -11.02 -23.81 4.29
C VAL A 119 -12.04 -24.76 3.68
N ASN A 120 -12.55 -25.72 4.46
CA ASN A 120 -13.55 -26.70 3.99
C ASN A 120 -13.19 -27.37 2.65
N ASN A 121 -11.92 -27.76 2.47
CA ASN A 121 -11.35 -28.34 1.25
C ASN A 121 -11.36 -27.41 0.01
N GLN A 122 -11.62 -26.12 0.19
CA GLN A 122 -11.43 -25.10 -0.83
C GLN A 122 -10.14 -24.32 -0.57
N ILE A 123 -9.45 -23.96 -1.63
CA ILE A 123 -8.21 -23.18 -1.58
C ILE A 123 -8.47 -21.79 -2.16
N PHE A 124 -7.97 -20.77 -1.49
CA PHE A 124 -7.88 -19.42 -2.03
C PHE A 124 -6.49 -18.84 -1.75
N TYR A 125 -6.16 -17.77 -2.47
CA TYR A 125 -4.85 -17.16 -2.44
C TYR A 125 -4.94 -15.71 -1.98
N GLU A 126 -4.08 -15.33 -1.05
CA GLU A 126 -3.97 -13.95 -0.57
C GLU A 126 -2.52 -13.49 -0.72
N THR A 127 -2.33 -12.31 -1.32
CA THR A 127 -1.00 -11.76 -1.55
C THR A 127 -0.62 -10.76 -0.45
N ILE A 128 0.65 -10.80 -0.07
CA ILE A 128 1.24 -9.92 0.94
C ILE A 128 2.47 -9.28 0.33
N GLU A 129 2.54 -7.96 0.43
CA GLU A 129 3.72 -7.16 0.13
C GLU A 129 4.63 -7.10 1.35
N LEU A 130 5.93 -7.28 1.14
CA LEU A 130 6.94 -7.15 2.19
C LEU A 130 7.70 -5.83 1.99
N LYS A 131 7.60 -4.95 2.97
CA LYS A 131 8.36 -3.69 2.98
C LYS A 131 9.35 -3.69 4.11
N SER A 132 10.57 -3.26 3.82
CA SER A 132 11.62 -3.15 4.82
C SER A 132 12.35 -1.81 4.71
N THR A 133 12.71 -1.23 5.85
CA THR A 133 13.45 0.04 5.88
C THR A 133 14.37 0.13 7.10
N LYS A 134 15.47 0.88 6.98
CA LYS A 134 16.31 1.25 8.14
C LYS A 134 15.81 2.50 8.87
N ASN A 135 15.08 3.34 8.15
CA ASN A 135 14.65 4.64 8.64
C ASN A 135 13.13 4.65 8.82
N ASP A 136 12.39 4.96 7.76
CA ASP A 136 10.94 5.09 7.83
C ASP A 136 10.31 5.00 6.43
N SER A 137 10.63 5.97 5.58
CA SER A 137 10.00 6.12 4.29
C SER A 137 10.84 5.51 3.16
N ILE A 138 10.21 4.78 2.25
CA ILE A 138 10.82 4.18 1.06
C ILE A 138 9.94 4.43 -0.17
N PRO A 139 10.49 4.39 -1.39
CA PRO A 139 9.67 4.36 -2.59
C PRO A 139 8.72 3.15 -2.54
N GLY A 140 7.44 3.39 -2.80
CA GLY A 140 6.47 2.33 -2.99
C GLY A 140 6.60 1.68 -4.38
N SER A 141 5.60 0.88 -4.70
CA SER A 141 5.42 0.20 -5.97
C SER A 141 4.99 1.23 -7.04
N SER A 142 5.10 0.87 -8.33
CA SER A 142 4.55 1.74 -9.38
C SER A 142 3.06 1.93 -9.16
N ILE A 143 2.53 3.14 -9.38
CA ILE A 143 1.10 3.44 -9.17
C ILE A 143 0.18 2.43 -9.87
N GLN A 144 0.59 1.96 -11.06
CA GLN A 144 -0.14 1.00 -11.89
C GLN A 144 -0.14 -0.43 -11.34
N GLN A 145 0.75 -0.75 -10.41
CA GLN A 145 0.91 -2.08 -9.80
C GLN A 145 0.21 -2.18 -8.44
N ILE A 146 -0.06 -1.04 -7.80
CA ILE A 146 -0.60 -1.00 -6.43
C ILE A 146 -1.99 -1.59 -6.38
N ILE A 147 -2.20 -2.48 -5.40
CA ILE A 147 -3.51 -2.92 -4.95
C ILE A 147 -3.75 -2.25 -3.60
N PRO A 148 -4.67 -1.27 -3.49
CA PRO A 148 -4.84 -0.49 -2.26
C PRO A 148 -5.08 -1.34 -1.01
N THR A 149 -5.83 -2.44 -1.17
CA THR A 149 -6.25 -3.33 -0.09
C THR A 149 -5.30 -4.50 0.16
N GLU A 150 -4.21 -4.62 -0.61
CA GLU A 150 -3.21 -5.69 -0.40
C GLU A 150 -2.56 -5.54 0.96
N TRP A 151 -2.32 -6.66 1.62
CA TRP A 151 -1.73 -6.68 2.94
C TRP A 151 -0.23 -6.41 2.85
N VAL A 152 0.28 -5.70 3.85
CA VAL A 152 1.68 -5.35 3.98
C VAL A 152 2.19 -5.87 5.31
N ILE A 153 3.37 -6.49 5.29
CA ILE A 153 4.22 -6.63 6.47
C ILE A 153 5.34 -5.61 6.31
N PHE A 154 5.35 -4.59 7.18
CA PHE A 154 6.35 -3.53 7.15
C PHE A 154 7.31 -3.69 8.34
N ILE A 155 8.58 -3.96 8.04
CA ILE A 155 9.64 -4.14 9.03
C ILE A 155 10.58 -2.95 9.01
N LYS A 156 10.75 -2.30 10.16
CA LYS A 156 11.74 -1.26 10.38
C LYS A 156 12.90 -1.83 11.18
N HIS A 157 14.06 -1.90 10.54
CA HIS A 157 15.28 -2.46 11.09
C HIS A 157 16.26 -1.34 11.48
N THR A 158 16.34 -1.03 12.77
CA THR A 158 17.30 -0.06 13.31
C THR A 158 18.49 -0.76 13.98
N LEU A 159 19.49 0.01 14.40
CA LEU A 159 20.66 -0.55 15.08
C LEU A 159 20.22 -1.13 16.43
N GLY A 160 20.17 -2.47 16.53
CA GLY A 160 19.81 -3.20 17.75
C GLY A 160 18.31 -3.26 18.06
N ASN A 161 17.42 -2.87 17.15
CA ASN A 161 15.98 -2.98 17.35
C ASN A 161 15.22 -3.20 16.04
N ILE A 162 14.17 -4.03 16.11
CA ILE A 162 13.22 -4.28 15.03
C ILE A 162 11.82 -3.90 15.49
N GLU A 163 11.12 -3.17 14.62
CA GLU A 163 9.72 -2.84 14.77
C GLU A 163 8.96 -3.39 13.56
N ILE A 164 7.78 -3.96 13.81
CA ILE A 164 6.99 -4.65 12.79
C ILE A 164 5.57 -4.14 12.90
N VAL A 165 5.01 -3.79 11.76
CA VAL A 165 3.61 -3.39 11.66
C VAL A 165 3.01 -4.01 10.40
N THR A 166 1.76 -4.42 10.48
CA THR A 166 0.96 -4.97 9.40
C THR A 166 -0.23 -4.07 9.11
N GLY A 167 -0.75 -4.15 7.88
CA GLY A 167 -1.98 -3.44 7.51
C GLY A 167 -2.16 -3.44 6.00
N GLN A 168 -3.12 -2.65 5.51
CA GLN A 168 -3.35 -2.53 4.07
C GLN A 168 -2.39 -1.51 3.45
N TYR A 169 -1.99 -1.75 2.20
CA TYR A 169 -1.00 -0.95 1.49
C TYR A 169 -1.32 0.54 1.47
N ILE A 170 -2.58 0.87 1.19
CA ILE A 170 -3.10 2.24 1.17
C ILE A 170 -2.80 3.01 2.46
N ASN A 171 -2.83 2.34 3.61
CA ASN A 171 -2.61 2.96 4.92
C ASN A 171 -1.14 3.31 5.15
N SER A 172 -0.21 2.75 4.37
CA SER A 172 1.21 3.10 4.42
C SER A 172 1.60 4.30 3.56
N ILE A 173 0.70 4.78 2.67
CA ILE A 173 0.99 5.88 1.74
C ILE A 173 0.88 7.23 2.46
N ASN A 174 1.99 8.00 2.46
CA ASN A 174 2.07 9.29 3.15
C ASN A 174 1.70 10.51 2.26
N SER A 175 1.02 10.26 1.14
CA SER A 175 0.56 11.24 0.13
C SER A 175 1.63 11.98 -0.69
N LYS A 176 2.93 11.70 -0.50
CA LYS A 176 4.00 12.26 -1.32
C LYS A 176 4.21 11.40 -2.56
N ILE A 177 4.12 12.03 -3.74
CA ILE A 177 4.64 11.48 -4.99
C ILE A 177 5.92 12.25 -5.30
N GLN A 178 7.04 11.54 -5.46
CA GLN A 178 8.25 12.15 -6.01
C GLN A 178 8.00 12.44 -7.49
N PHE A 179 8.29 13.66 -7.93
CA PHE A 179 8.14 14.06 -9.33
C PHE A 179 8.99 13.13 -10.21
N PRO A 180 8.40 12.28 -11.05
CA PRO A 180 9.15 11.14 -11.52
C PRO A 180 9.71 11.37 -12.93
N ASP A 181 10.90 10.83 -13.16
CA ASP A 181 11.48 10.56 -14.49
C ASP A 181 10.95 9.22 -15.06
N ARG A 182 10.02 8.56 -14.35
CA ARG A 182 9.44 7.22 -14.62
C ARG A 182 7.96 7.18 -14.21
N SER A 183 7.29 6.04 -14.30
CA SER A 183 5.95 5.87 -13.72
C SER A 183 5.97 6.26 -12.23
N PRO A 184 4.98 7.04 -11.74
CA PRO A 184 5.00 7.57 -10.39
C PRO A 184 4.94 6.45 -9.36
N ARG A 185 5.68 6.66 -8.26
CA ARG A 185 5.68 5.79 -7.10
C ARG A 185 5.29 6.63 -5.89
N PRO A 186 4.16 6.36 -5.23
CA PRO A 186 3.87 7.00 -3.96
C PRO A 186 4.93 6.56 -2.95
N GLN A 187 5.27 7.44 -2.02
CA GLN A 187 6.12 7.07 -0.91
C GLN A 187 5.28 6.31 0.13
N VAL A 188 5.80 5.18 0.58
CA VAL A 188 5.25 4.41 1.71
C VAL A 188 6.14 4.59 2.94
N SER A 189 5.54 4.58 4.12
CA SER A 189 6.22 4.86 5.39
C SER A 189 5.76 3.90 6.49
N PHE A 190 6.72 3.39 7.25
CA PHE A 190 6.46 2.59 8.45
C PHE A 190 5.66 3.41 9.46
N LYS A 191 6.08 4.65 9.73
CA LYS A 191 5.43 5.55 10.68
C LYS A 191 4.02 5.91 10.26
N GLU A 192 3.76 6.11 8.97
CA GLU A 192 2.42 6.36 8.44
C GLU A 192 1.49 5.19 8.77
N LEU A 193 1.90 3.95 8.44
CA LEU A 193 1.11 2.76 8.73
C LEU A 193 0.89 2.54 10.24
N ASN A 194 1.96 2.71 11.03
CA ASN A 194 1.87 2.58 12.49
C ASN A 194 0.95 3.65 13.11
N THR A 195 1.04 4.89 12.63
CA THR A 195 0.16 5.98 13.09
C THR A 195 -1.28 5.70 12.70
N TRP A 196 -1.52 5.23 11.47
CA TRP A 196 -2.84 4.83 11.02
C TRP A 196 -3.43 3.74 11.90
N ASN A 197 -2.65 2.68 12.20
CA ASN A 197 -3.11 1.60 13.07
C ASN A 197 -3.45 2.10 14.48
N ASN A 198 -2.63 2.96 15.08
CA ASN A 198 -2.91 3.52 16.41
C ASN A 198 -4.16 4.42 16.47
N ILE A 199 -4.61 4.94 15.32
CA ILE A 199 -5.81 5.78 15.24
C ILE A 199 -7.03 4.93 14.88
N HIS A 200 -6.88 4.02 13.92
CA HIS A 200 -7.99 3.36 13.23
C HIS A 200 -8.06 1.84 13.44
N ARG A 201 -7.11 1.20 14.13
CA ARG A 201 -7.11 -0.24 14.40
C ARG A 201 -6.83 -0.50 15.88
N ASN A 202 -7.90 -0.52 16.68
CA ASN A 202 -7.82 -0.56 18.14
C ASN A 202 -8.42 -1.85 18.72
N ILE A 203 -8.05 -2.18 19.97
CA ILE A 203 -8.70 -3.25 20.73
C ILE A 203 -9.60 -2.64 21.79
N GLU A 204 -10.90 -2.97 21.72
CA GLU A 204 -11.90 -2.53 22.69
C GLU A 204 -12.74 -3.71 23.16
N ASN A 205 -12.69 -4.03 24.46
CA ASN A 205 -13.43 -5.15 25.05
C ASN A 205 -13.29 -6.47 24.26
N ASN A 206 -12.05 -6.83 23.92
CA ASN A 206 -11.72 -8.01 23.11
C ASN A 206 -12.26 -7.96 21.67
N ASN A 207 -12.60 -6.79 21.14
CA ASN A 207 -12.98 -6.62 19.74
C ASN A 207 -11.87 -5.85 19.01
N LEU A 208 -11.49 -6.32 17.83
CA LEU A 208 -10.65 -5.60 16.90
C LEU A 208 -11.52 -4.58 16.15
N VAL A 209 -11.33 -3.30 16.41
CA VAL A 209 -12.14 -2.20 15.88
C VAL A 209 -11.38 -1.51 14.75
N TYR A 210 -12.02 -1.39 13.59
CA TYR A 210 -11.56 -0.61 12.46
C TYR A 210 -12.44 0.62 12.25
N ASP A 211 -11.90 1.80 12.57
CA ASP A 211 -12.61 3.08 12.44
C ASP A 211 -12.53 3.64 11.00
N ILE A 212 -13.46 4.55 10.70
CA ILE A 212 -13.50 5.24 9.40
C ILE A 212 -12.28 6.15 9.24
N ASP A 213 -11.50 5.93 8.18
CA ASP A 213 -10.43 6.83 7.76
C ASP A 213 -10.97 7.83 6.72
N ASN A 214 -11.14 9.08 7.14
CA ASN A 214 -11.60 10.17 6.26
C ASN A 214 -10.59 10.53 5.15
N THR A 215 -9.33 10.13 5.28
CA THR A 215 -8.27 10.37 4.28
C THR A 215 -8.19 9.28 3.21
N PHE A 216 -8.92 8.17 3.38
CA PHE A 216 -8.90 7.02 2.49
C PHE A 216 -9.20 7.39 1.03
N GLN A 217 -10.22 8.23 0.80
CA GLN A 217 -10.60 8.66 -0.55
C GLN A 217 -9.53 9.53 -1.22
N GLU A 218 -8.82 10.37 -0.45
CA GLU A 218 -7.72 11.17 -0.97
C GLU A 218 -6.53 10.29 -1.37
N LYS A 219 -6.22 9.26 -0.56
CA LYS A 219 -5.19 8.27 -0.87
C LYS A 219 -5.57 7.41 -2.08
N LEU A 220 -6.84 7.05 -2.24
CA LEU A 220 -7.33 6.33 -3.42
C LEU A 220 -7.26 7.19 -4.69
N ALA A 221 -7.64 8.47 -4.62
CA ALA A 221 -7.53 9.39 -5.75
C ALA A 221 -6.07 9.50 -6.24
N LEU A 222 -5.11 9.45 -5.31
CA LEU A 222 -3.69 9.41 -5.65
C LEU A 222 -3.31 8.18 -6.47
N ILE A 223 -3.96 7.03 -6.25
CA ILE A 223 -3.67 5.78 -6.96
C ILE A 223 -4.37 5.73 -8.31
N TYR A 224 -5.64 6.13 -8.36
CA TYR A 224 -6.47 6.00 -9.56
C TYR A 224 -6.33 7.16 -10.56
N ASP A 225 -6.01 8.37 -10.10
CA ASP A 225 -5.83 9.54 -10.96
C ASP A 225 -4.78 10.49 -10.37
N TRP A 226 -3.56 9.96 -10.25
CA TRP A 226 -2.42 10.72 -9.76
C TRP A 226 -2.15 11.98 -10.59
N GLN A 227 -2.45 11.96 -11.89
CA GLN A 227 -2.25 13.10 -12.80
C GLN A 227 -3.17 14.25 -12.42
N SER A 228 -4.46 13.99 -12.17
CA SER A 228 -5.40 15.00 -11.70
C SER A 228 -5.01 15.53 -10.32
N VAL A 229 -4.60 14.64 -9.39
CA VAL A 229 -4.11 15.07 -8.07
C VAL A 229 -2.90 16.01 -8.18
N LEU A 230 -1.92 15.69 -9.04
CA LEU A 230 -0.77 16.56 -9.26
C LEU A 230 -1.16 17.87 -9.93
N SER A 231 -2.01 17.83 -10.96
CA SER A 231 -2.54 19.02 -11.62
C SER A 231 -3.20 19.97 -10.61
N GLN A 232 -4.06 19.44 -9.74
CA GLN A 232 -4.73 20.23 -8.71
C GLN A 232 -3.74 20.79 -7.67
N ARG A 233 -2.68 20.03 -7.32
CA ARG A 233 -1.59 20.53 -6.46
C ARG A 233 -0.87 21.70 -7.12
N TRP A 234 -0.57 21.64 -8.41
CA TRP A 234 0.08 22.73 -9.15
C TRP A 234 -0.82 23.96 -9.28
N ILE A 235 -2.12 23.77 -9.51
CA ILE A 235 -3.11 24.85 -9.46
C ILE A 235 -3.08 25.50 -8.07
N ASN A 236 -3.04 24.73 -6.98
CA ASN A 236 -2.96 25.29 -5.63
C ASN A 236 -1.67 26.10 -5.40
N VAL A 237 -0.52 25.70 -5.97
CA VAL A 237 0.73 26.48 -5.91
C VAL A 237 0.58 27.86 -6.57
N LEU A 238 -0.24 27.96 -7.62
CA LEU A 238 -0.48 29.22 -8.33
C LEU A 238 -1.52 30.11 -7.64
N PHE A 239 -2.59 29.51 -7.11
CA PHE A 239 -3.76 30.26 -6.63
C PHE A 239 -3.87 30.37 -5.11
N LYS A 240 -3.28 29.46 -4.33
CA LYS A 240 -3.41 29.42 -2.86
C LYS A 240 -2.16 29.87 -2.12
N ASP A 241 -0.98 29.60 -2.65
CA ASP A 241 0.27 29.99 -2.01
C ASP A 241 0.50 31.51 -2.12
N LYS A 242 0.60 32.19 -0.97
CA LYS A 242 0.79 33.65 -0.90
C LYS A 242 2.26 34.09 -0.97
N VAL A 243 3.17 33.18 -0.62
CA VAL A 243 4.62 33.44 -0.56
C VAL A 243 5.39 32.20 -0.99
N VAL A 244 6.58 32.40 -1.55
CA VAL A 244 7.53 31.32 -1.86
C VAL A 244 8.00 30.67 -0.55
N LYS A 245 7.77 29.36 -0.41
CA LYS A 245 8.19 28.62 0.79
C LYS A 245 9.67 28.27 0.68
N LYS A 246 10.41 28.38 1.78
CA LYS A 246 11.87 28.16 1.84
C LYS A 246 12.33 26.78 1.30
N ASN A 247 11.52 25.75 1.49
CA ASN A 247 11.82 24.36 1.12
C ASN A 247 10.84 23.80 0.07
N GLU A 248 10.28 24.65 -0.78
CA GLU A 248 9.41 24.14 -1.85
C GLU A 248 10.22 23.41 -2.95
N PRO A 249 9.61 22.42 -3.63
CA PRO A 249 10.25 21.75 -4.76
C PRO A 249 10.60 22.76 -5.87
N TRP A 250 11.77 22.59 -6.51
CA TRP A 250 12.19 23.42 -7.65
C TRP A 250 11.13 23.48 -8.76
N PHE A 251 10.34 22.40 -8.90
CA PHE A 251 9.26 22.31 -9.90
C PHE A 251 8.18 23.38 -9.70
N ASN A 252 7.90 23.81 -8.46
CA ASN A 252 6.94 24.88 -8.20
C ASN A 252 7.34 26.17 -8.91
N ASN A 253 8.64 26.50 -8.90
CA ASN A 253 9.15 27.66 -9.61
C ASN A 253 9.01 27.52 -11.14
N ASN A 254 9.22 26.30 -11.67
CA ASN A 254 9.04 26.05 -13.09
C ASN A 254 7.57 26.17 -13.53
N ILE A 255 6.61 25.74 -12.70
CA ILE A 255 5.18 25.96 -12.96
C ILE A 255 4.85 27.45 -13.02
N ARG A 256 5.42 28.27 -12.12
CA ARG A 256 5.24 29.74 -12.16
C ARG A 256 5.79 30.35 -13.44
N LYS A 257 6.98 29.92 -13.90
CA LYS A 257 7.54 30.38 -15.18
C LYS A 257 6.69 29.93 -16.36
N PHE A 258 6.33 28.65 -16.40
CA PHE A 258 5.50 28.05 -17.44
C PHE A 258 4.18 28.79 -17.60
N ILE A 259 3.46 29.08 -16.50
CA ILE A 259 2.16 29.74 -16.61
C ILE A 259 2.28 31.18 -17.10
N LEU A 260 3.33 31.91 -16.70
CA LEU A 260 3.55 33.27 -17.20
C LEU A 260 3.83 33.27 -18.70
N ASP A 261 4.64 32.34 -19.19
CA ASP A 261 4.91 32.22 -20.64
C ASP A 261 3.69 31.70 -21.41
N PHE A 262 2.92 30.78 -20.82
CA PHE A 262 1.64 30.33 -21.37
C PHE A 262 0.65 31.49 -21.51
N LEU A 263 0.47 32.30 -20.46
CA LEU A 263 -0.47 33.43 -20.45
C LEU A 263 -0.10 34.49 -21.48
N LYS A 264 1.20 34.80 -21.66
CA LYS A 264 1.65 35.70 -22.74
C LYS A 264 1.17 35.28 -24.12
N ILE A 265 1.09 33.97 -24.38
CA ILE A 265 0.60 33.45 -25.66
C ILE A 265 -0.93 33.42 -25.65
N TYR A 266 -1.53 32.89 -24.57
CA TYR A 266 -2.96 32.65 -24.46
C TYR A 266 -3.80 33.94 -24.47
N ASP A 267 -3.31 35.01 -23.84
CA ASP A 267 -4.00 36.30 -23.75
C ASP A 267 -4.03 37.04 -25.09
N ASN A 268 -3.13 36.69 -26.03
CA ASN A 268 -3.11 37.22 -27.40
C ASN A 268 -4.08 36.50 -28.34
N LEU A 269 -4.68 35.38 -27.92
CA LEU A 269 -5.66 34.65 -28.71
C LEU A 269 -7.03 35.33 -28.66
N ASN A 270 -7.75 35.32 -29.77
CA ASN A 270 -9.16 35.68 -29.76
C ASN A 270 -10.05 34.55 -29.19
N GLU A 271 -11.33 34.82 -28.93
CA GLU A 271 -12.23 33.86 -28.29
C GLU A 271 -12.41 32.55 -29.09
N GLN A 272 -12.44 32.62 -30.43
CA GLN A 272 -12.53 31.41 -31.25
C GLN A 272 -11.26 30.57 -31.16
N GLU A 273 -10.09 31.21 -31.13
CA GLU A 273 -8.80 30.53 -30.96
C GLU A 273 -8.67 29.91 -29.57
N LYS A 274 -9.12 30.60 -28.52
CA LYS A 274 -9.16 30.07 -27.14
C LYS A 274 -10.03 28.81 -27.06
N ILE A 275 -11.21 28.81 -27.70
CA ILE A 275 -12.09 27.62 -27.77
C ILE A 275 -11.39 26.47 -28.51
N LYS A 276 -10.82 26.74 -29.70
CA LYS A 276 -10.08 25.74 -30.48
C LYS A 276 -8.92 25.14 -29.68
N PHE A 277 -8.17 25.97 -28.96
CA PHE A 277 -7.08 25.53 -28.10
C PHE A 277 -7.58 24.61 -26.97
N LYS A 278 -8.63 24.99 -26.25
CA LYS A 278 -9.23 24.16 -25.19
C LYS A 278 -9.67 22.80 -25.74
N CYS A 279 -10.40 22.78 -26.85
CA CYS A 279 -10.81 21.53 -27.50
C CYS A 279 -9.62 20.65 -27.90
N LYS A 280 -8.58 21.25 -28.49
CA LYS A 280 -7.35 20.54 -28.86
C LYS A 280 -6.69 19.89 -27.64
N ILE A 281 -6.50 20.63 -26.54
CA ILE A 281 -5.88 20.09 -25.33
C ILE A 281 -6.71 18.98 -24.72
N CYS A 282 -8.04 19.14 -24.63
CA CYS A 282 -8.92 18.08 -24.13
C CYS A 282 -8.79 16.77 -24.93
N LEU A 283 -8.61 16.86 -26.25
CA LEU A 283 -8.41 15.70 -27.12
C LEU A 283 -7.01 15.06 -26.98
N MET A 284 -6.02 15.78 -26.47
CA MET A 284 -4.65 15.32 -26.32
C MET A 284 -4.37 14.66 -24.95
N ILE A 285 -5.31 14.72 -24.01
CA ILE A 285 -5.21 14.02 -22.73
C ILE A 285 -5.39 12.52 -22.99
N LYS A 286 -4.34 11.74 -22.74
CA LYS A 286 -4.39 10.28 -22.83
C LYS A 286 -5.25 9.72 -21.70
N ARG A 287 -6.05 8.69 -21.98
CA ARG A 287 -6.69 7.88 -20.95
C ARG A 287 -5.69 6.82 -20.50
N GLU A 288 -5.61 6.53 -19.20
CA GLU A 288 -4.62 5.58 -18.66
C GLU A 288 -4.79 4.13 -19.15
N THR A 289 -5.83 3.85 -19.96
CA THR A 289 -6.10 2.55 -20.58
C THR A 289 -5.48 2.36 -21.97
N ASP A 290 -4.75 3.34 -22.51
CA ASP A 290 -4.08 3.28 -23.83
C ASP A 290 -2.57 2.98 -23.75
#